data_AF-A0A9C8TY10-F1
#
_entry.id   AF-A0A9C8TY10-F1
#
_cell.length_a   1.000
_cell.length_b   1.000
_cell.length_c   1.000
_cell.angle_alpha   90.00
_cell.angle_beta   90.00
_cell.angle_gamma   90.00
#
_symmetry.space_group_name_H-M   'P 1'
#
loop_
_entity.id
_entity.type
_entity.pdbx_description
1 polymer ?
#
loop_
_entity_poly.entity_id
_entity_poly.type
_entity_poly.pdbx_seq_one_letter_code
_entity_poly.pdbx_strand_id
1 'polypeptide(L)'
;MNVRTPLLVASIVLSSTWARAAETDCPRPDLWDRYPQIKQEVDHGLAKLKDNLAAFEPEVFLAKHPALAKMAQSTNWAQRVRALKAIAALEDPTGIPLLVAGIMDAKDEKSLNEAMHPLTMWIATRSPRDRFKPLAPLFLDILVKTPDWPSVRCRCLQALGNLADSHWLGIIKELLVSRHPAVTNMSPWVIQQVASRRRTRGGTGTAGALAYLGAIDLVLGLNATNYKPSEKELAVIVEKIQRLVQSPPADREDDRVFYSQDIGWHDGWIPMSASLQDEPPNVNYVRTWRYRAGRVCSVTVTEAGRLPWVQQRLWYNSLGAPILSLRYYPANQPSYFRWGDYDRAGLLRRVVQLKADYSLVSVNVYDNGPKYCRTVVREFGAQGRLRSITRYADSKVTYTDVTRDAAPKVVN
;
A
#
# COMPACT_ATOMS: atom_id res chain seq x y z
N MET A 1 29.37 28.80 40.26
CA MET A 1 28.46 29.31 39.22
C MET A 1 29.09 29.01 37.87
N ASN A 2 28.63 27.96 37.18
CA ASN A 2 29.22 27.49 35.91
C ASN A 2 28.26 27.79 34.76
N VAL A 3 28.60 28.83 33.99
CA VAL A 3 27.90 29.24 32.76
C VAL A 3 28.38 28.35 31.62
N ARG A 4 27.87 27.11 31.51
CA ARG A 4 28.13 26.21 30.35
C ARG A 4 26.91 25.45 29.83
N THR A 5 25.77 25.49 30.52
CA THR A 5 24.55 24.75 30.14
C THR A 5 23.82 25.26 28.89
N PRO A 6 23.67 26.59 28.63
CA PRO A 6 22.89 27.04 27.46
C PRO A 6 23.56 26.76 26.10
N LEU A 7 24.85 26.39 26.08
CA LEU A 7 25.57 25.94 24.87
C LEU A 7 25.26 24.49 24.48
N LEU A 8 24.73 23.66 25.40
CA LEU A 8 24.47 22.24 25.15
C LEU A 8 23.20 22.03 24.32
N VAL A 9 22.09 22.72 24.65
CA VAL A 9 20.83 22.68 23.88
C VAL A 9 21.00 23.33 22.51
N ALA A 10 21.80 24.40 22.42
CA ALA A 10 22.16 25.03 21.16
C ALA A 10 23.00 24.09 20.26
N SER A 11 23.98 23.36 20.80
CA SER A 11 24.82 22.43 20.02
C SER A 11 24.10 21.15 19.58
N ILE A 12 23.11 20.69 20.35
CA ILE A 12 22.26 19.53 20.03
C ILE A 12 21.34 19.82 18.82
N VAL A 13 20.99 21.09 18.58
CA VAL A 13 20.13 21.50 17.44
C VAL A 13 20.93 22.12 16.29
N LEU A 14 22.11 22.71 16.54
CA LEU A 14 22.87 23.47 15.52
C LEU A 14 24.04 22.73 14.84
N SER A 15 24.39 21.50 15.25
CA SER A 15 25.57 20.81 14.67
C SER A 15 25.27 19.71 13.64
N SER A 16 24.01 19.28 13.46
CA SER A 16 23.68 18.29 12.44
C SER A 16 23.53 18.96 11.07
N THR A 17 24.67 19.14 10.42
CA THR A 17 24.81 19.38 8.99
C THR A 17 24.02 18.31 8.21
N TRP A 18 22.78 18.64 7.86
CA TRP A 18 21.89 17.86 6.99
C TRP A 18 22.34 17.87 5.51
N ALA A 19 23.64 18.01 5.26
CA ALA A 19 24.19 18.30 3.93
C ALA A 19 25.14 17.23 3.36
N ARG A 20 25.38 16.09 4.03
CA ARG A 20 26.37 15.11 3.53
C ARG A 20 26.00 13.61 3.57
N ALA A 21 24.75 13.26 3.88
CA ALA A 21 24.31 11.85 3.85
C ALA A 21 23.32 11.51 2.72
N ALA A 22 23.07 12.44 1.78
CA ALA A 22 22.16 12.23 0.66
C ALA A 22 22.84 12.34 -0.73
N GLU A 23 24.17 12.30 -0.80
CA GLU A 23 24.92 12.13 -2.05
C GLU A 23 25.13 10.63 -2.37
N THR A 24 24.05 9.86 -2.30
CA THR A 24 23.97 8.57 -3.01
C THR A 24 22.88 8.71 -4.05
N ASP A 25 23.29 8.97 -5.29
CA ASP A 25 22.56 8.91 -6.56
C ASP A 25 21.08 8.47 -6.50
N CYS A 26 20.23 9.33 -5.97
CA CYS A 26 18.80 9.20 -6.11
C CYS A 26 18.23 10.56 -6.51
N PRO A 27 18.08 10.85 -7.81
CA PRO A 27 17.45 12.07 -8.24
C PRO A 27 15.96 11.93 -7.97
N ARG A 28 15.44 12.59 -6.92
CA ARG A 28 14.00 12.78 -6.76
C ARG A 28 13.65 14.22 -6.38
N PRO A 29 13.68 15.14 -7.36
CA PRO A 29 13.20 16.51 -7.20
C PRO A 29 11.70 16.59 -7.52
N ASP A 30 10.80 16.03 -6.67
CA ASP A 30 9.38 16.01 -7.09
C ASP A 30 8.28 16.19 -6.03
N LEU A 31 8.56 16.42 -4.74
CA LEU A 31 7.51 16.90 -3.82
C LEU A 31 7.55 18.42 -3.65
N TRP A 32 8.69 18.96 -3.24
CA TRP A 32 8.83 20.37 -2.89
C TRP A 32 8.64 21.30 -4.09
N ASP A 33 8.97 20.82 -5.28
CA ASP A 33 8.74 21.55 -6.53
C ASP A 33 7.25 21.48 -6.97
N ARG A 34 6.54 20.41 -6.60
CA ARG A 34 5.11 20.24 -6.93
C ARG A 34 4.17 20.83 -5.88
N TYR A 35 4.63 20.95 -4.63
CA TYR A 35 3.86 21.40 -3.47
C TYR A 35 4.70 22.37 -2.61
N PRO A 36 5.05 23.55 -3.16
CA PRO A 36 5.86 24.53 -2.44
C PRO A 36 5.19 25.02 -1.15
N GLN A 37 3.85 24.99 -1.07
CA GLN A 37 3.11 25.34 0.15
C GLN A 37 3.39 24.33 1.28
N ILE A 38 3.35 23.03 1.00
CA ILE A 38 3.64 21.98 1.99
C ILE A 38 5.09 22.10 2.45
N LYS A 39 6.02 22.40 1.54
CA LYS A 39 7.42 22.65 1.88
C LYS A 39 7.54 23.79 2.87
N GLN A 40 6.91 24.93 2.55
CA GLN A 40 6.96 26.12 3.39
C GLN A 40 6.40 25.87 4.79
N GLU A 41 5.32 25.10 4.89
CA GLU A 41 4.73 24.72 6.18
C GLU A 41 5.63 23.78 7.00
N VAL A 42 6.27 22.80 6.35
CA VAL A 42 7.25 21.92 7.00
C VAL A 42 8.47 22.71 7.45
N ASP A 43 9.05 23.53 6.59
CA ASP A 43 10.22 24.36 6.90
C ASP A 43 9.92 25.33 8.05
N HIS A 44 8.74 25.98 8.03
CA HIS A 44 8.29 26.85 9.12
C HIS A 44 8.07 26.08 10.43
N GLY A 45 7.48 24.89 10.35
CA GLY A 45 7.28 24.00 11.50
C GLY A 45 8.59 23.52 12.11
N LEU A 46 9.57 23.17 11.27
CA LEU A 46 10.93 22.78 11.69
C LEU A 46 11.70 23.96 12.28
N ALA A 47 11.56 25.16 11.72
CA ALA A 47 12.17 26.37 12.28
C ALA A 47 11.67 26.63 13.71
N LYS A 48 10.37 26.42 13.95
CA LYS A 48 9.75 26.55 15.28
C LYS A 48 10.00 25.36 16.20
N LEU A 49 10.46 24.22 15.69
CA LEU A 49 10.68 23.01 16.47
C LEU A 49 11.67 23.27 17.62
N LYS A 50 12.70 24.08 17.40
CA LYS A 50 13.68 24.45 18.44
C LYS A 50 13.01 25.14 19.64
N ASP A 51 12.16 26.13 19.38
CA ASP A 51 11.47 26.88 20.43
C ASP A 51 10.45 25.98 21.16
N ASN A 52 9.78 25.11 20.40
CA ASN A 52 8.87 24.12 20.96
C ASN A 52 9.59 23.06 21.82
N LEU A 53 10.82 22.68 21.46
CA LEU A 53 11.63 21.77 22.26
C LEU A 53 12.13 22.41 23.56
N ALA A 54 12.40 23.72 23.55
CA ALA A 54 12.76 24.45 24.75
C ALA A 54 11.63 24.47 25.79
N ALA A 55 10.37 24.47 25.35
CA ALA A 55 9.19 24.39 26.23
C ALA A 55 9.09 23.07 27.02
N PHE A 56 9.86 22.05 26.66
CA PHE A 56 9.98 20.83 27.46
C PHE A 56 11.01 20.94 28.57
N GLU A 57 11.70 22.06 28.76
CA GLU A 57 12.66 22.25 29.87
C GLU A 57 13.73 21.13 29.92
N PRO A 58 14.48 20.87 28.83
CA PRO A 58 15.46 19.77 28.78
C PRO A 58 16.50 19.80 29.90
N GLU A 59 16.83 20.99 30.41
CA GLU A 59 17.75 21.19 31.54
C GLU A 59 17.27 20.50 32.83
N VAL A 60 15.94 20.45 33.04
CA VAL A 60 15.34 19.73 34.16
C VAL A 60 15.59 18.22 34.03
N PHE A 61 15.49 17.68 32.81
CA PHE A 61 15.81 16.27 32.56
C PHE A 61 17.30 15.98 32.80
N LEU A 62 18.18 16.84 32.30
CA LEU A 62 19.63 16.70 32.47
C LEU A 62 20.03 16.70 33.95
N ALA A 63 19.38 17.52 34.77
CA ALA A 63 19.59 17.57 36.21
C ALA A 63 19.07 16.32 36.93
N LYS A 64 17.89 15.81 36.57
CA LYS A 64 17.27 14.62 37.19
C LYS A 64 17.91 13.31 36.77
N HIS A 65 18.34 13.20 35.53
CA HIS A 65 18.79 11.95 34.91
C HIS A 65 20.15 12.09 34.17
N PRO A 66 21.21 12.58 34.85
CA PRO A 66 22.49 12.89 34.21
C PRO A 66 23.16 11.66 33.57
N ALA A 67 22.99 10.47 34.16
CA ALA A 67 23.54 9.23 33.61
C ALA A 67 22.88 8.83 32.28
N LEU A 68 21.55 8.95 32.17
CA LEU A 68 20.82 8.65 30.94
C LEU A 68 21.12 9.67 29.85
N ALA A 69 21.22 10.96 30.21
CA ALA A 69 21.62 12.00 29.29
C ALA A 69 23.01 11.76 28.69
N LYS A 70 23.99 11.42 29.55
CA LYS A 70 25.35 11.07 29.10
C LYS A 70 25.34 9.84 28.19
N MET A 71 24.54 8.83 28.52
CA MET A 71 24.44 7.60 27.72
C MET A 71 23.78 7.84 26.36
N ALA A 72 22.79 8.75 26.27
CA ALA A 72 22.17 9.16 25.01
C ALA A 72 23.15 9.89 24.08
N GLN A 73 24.22 10.47 24.63
CA GLN A 73 25.30 11.14 23.89
C GLN A 73 26.51 10.23 23.64
N SER A 74 26.44 8.94 24.00
CA SER A 74 27.54 8.00 23.79
C SER A 74 27.91 7.89 22.30
N THR A 75 29.19 7.68 21.99
CA THR A 75 29.64 7.33 20.64
C THR A 75 29.18 5.92 20.23
N ASN A 76 28.81 5.09 21.21
CA ASN A 76 28.30 3.75 20.97
C ASN A 76 26.78 3.78 20.70
N TRP A 77 26.39 3.43 19.47
CA TRP A 77 24.98 3.41 19.04
C TRP A 77 24.07 2.55 19.94
N ALA A 78 24.52 1.35 20.33
CA ALA A 78 23.72 0.46 21.17
C ALA A 78 23.46 1.05 22.56
N GLN A 79 24.44 1.80 23.11
CA GLN A 79 24.23 2.56 24.34
C GLN A 79 23.23 3.70 24.14
N ARG A 80 23.32 4.43 23.02
CA ARG A 80 22.33 5.47 22.69
C ARG A 80 20.92 4.91 22.61
N VAL A 81 20.70 3.84 21.85
CA VAL A 81 19.37 3.21 21.71
C VAL A 81 18.80 2.75 23.06
N ARG A 82 19.64 2.17 23.91
CA ARG A 82 19.23 1.77 25.28
C ARG A 82 18.83 3.00 26.10
N ALA A 83 19.59 4.10 26.02
CA ALA A 83 19.24 5.34 26.69
C ALA A 83 17.91 5.91 26.16
N LEU A 84 17.71 5.98 24.84
CA LEU A 84 16.46 6.48 24.25
C LEU A 84 15.23 5.66 24.69
N LYS A 85 15.37 4.32 24.73
CA LYS A 85 14.32 3.44 25.26
C LYS A 85 14.02 3.71 26.73
N ALA A 86 15.06 3.89 27.55
CA ALA A 86 14.92 4.21 28.96
C ALA A 86 14.28 5.59 29.18
N ILE A 87 14.71 6.61 28.43
CA ILE A 87 14.15 7.97 28.48
C ILE A 87 12.65 7.94 28.16
N ALA A 88 12.24 7.23 27.11
CA ALA A 88 10.82 7.11 26.78
C ALA A 88 10.02 6.32 27.83
N ALA A 89 10.64 5.32 28.48
CA ALA A 89 10.01 4.54 29.54
C ALA A 89 9.83 5.31 30.86
N LEU A 90 10.64 6.35 31.09
CA LEU A 90 10.45 7.27 32.23
C LEU A 90 9.22 8.16 32.06
N GLU A 91 8.75 8.33 30.82
CA GLU A 91 7.60 9.17 30.48
C GLU A 91 7.69 10.62 30.99
N ASP A 92 8.90 11.10 31.27
CA ASP A 92 9.16 12.49 31.66
C ASP A 92 9.28 13.36 30.41
N PRO A 93 8.30 14.24 30.11
CA PRO A 93 8.29 15.08 28.91
C PRO A 93 9.57 15.90 28.72
N THR A 94 10.29 16.19 29.81
CA THR A 94 11.56 16.92 29.75
C THR A 94 12.66 16.16 29.00
N GLY A 95 12.50 14.85 28.80
CA GLY A 95 13.37 14.00 27.98
C GLY A 95 13.10 14.02 26.47
N ILE A 96 12.00 14.62 26.00
CA ILE A 96 11.62 14.65 24.57
C ILE A 96 12.71 15.27 23.68
N PRO A 97 13.37 16.38 24.06
CA PRO A 97 14.45 16.95 23.26
C PRO A 97 15.61 15.97 23.01
N LEU A 98 15.95 15.10 23.97
CA LEU A 98 16.97 14.05 23.78
C LEU A 98 16.49 12.95 22.83
N LEU A 99 15.20 12.60 22.85
CA LEU A 99 14.63 11.66 21.89
C LEU A 99 14.69 12.21 20.46
N VAL A 100 14.32 13.48 20.29
CA VAL A 100 14.41 14.15 18.98
C VAL A 100 15.86 14.26 18.50
N ALA A 101 16.79 14.61 19.39
CA ALA A 101 18.22 14.61 19.07
C ALA A 101 18.71 13.24 18.57
N GLY A 102 18.30 12.16 19.23
CA GLY A 102 18.64 10.79 18.82
C GLY A 102 18.09 10.40 17.45
N ILE A 103 16.90 10.90 17.09
CA ILE A 103 16.32 10.73 15.74
C ILE A 103 17.13 11.49 14.70
N MET A 104 17.52 12.73 15.03
CA MET A 104 18.27 13.61 14.13
C MET A 104 19.73 13.16 13.91
N ASP A 105 20.33 12.43 14.87
CA ASP A 105 21.70 11.89 14.77
C ASP A 105 21.78 10.55 14.01
N ALA A 106 20.64 9.91 13.73
CA ALA A 106 20.61 8.63 13.04
C ALA A 106 20.98 8.76 11.56
N LYS A 107 21.85 7.87 11.05
CA LYS A 107 22.45 7.97 9.70
C LYS A 107 21.98 6.93 8.69
N ASP A 108 21.36 5.86 9.17
CA ASP A 108 20.91 4.72 8.36
C ASP A 108 19.50 4.28 8.78
N GLU A 109 18.85 3.45 7.94
CA GLU A 109 17.46 2.99 8.18
C GLU A 109 17.30 2.37 9.55
N LYS A 110 18.20 1.47 9.94
CA LYS A 110 18.10 0.72 11.19
C LYS A 110 18.22 1.67 12.38
N SER A 111 19.23 2.53 12.37
CA SER A 111 19.46 3.52 13.41
C SER A 111 18.26 4.48 13.54
N LEU A 112 17.74 4.98 12.43
CA LEU A 112 16.61 5.90 12.44
C LEU A 112 15.34 5.22 12.97
N ASN A 113 15.08 4.00 12.52
CA ASN A 113 13.95 3.18 12.97
C ASN A 113 14.03 2.86 14.48
N GLU A 114 15.23 2.57 15.00
CA GLU A 114 15.49 2.30 16.42
C GLU A 114 15.34 3.56 17.29
N ALA A 115 15.80 4.72 16.81
CA ALA A 115 15.67 5.99 17.53
C ALA A 115 14.24 6.54 17.54
N MET A 116 13.48 6.35 16.45
CA MET A 116 12.10 6.78 16.37
C MET A 116 11.17 5.95 17.26
N HIS A 117 11.45 4.65 17.44
CA HIS A 117 10.52 3.74 18.12
C HIS A 117 10.07 4.18 19.51
N PRO A 118 10.97 4.58 20.42
CA PRO A 118 10.57 4.97 21.77
C PRO A 118 9.62 6.17 21.76
N LEU A 119 9.92 7.19 20.95
CA LEU A 119 9.10 8.39 20.83
C LEU A 119 7.73 8.10 20.18
N THR A 120 7.70 7.31 19.10
CA THR A 120 6.43 6.91 18.46
C THR A 120 5.53 6.11 19.42
N MET A 121 6.11 5.19 20.22
CA MET A 121 5.35 4.42 21.21
C MET A 121 4.79 5.30 22.31
N TRP A 122 5.55 6.28 22.78
CA TRP A 122 5.11 7.22 23.80
C TRP A 122 3.96 8.10 23.29
N ILE A 123 4.10 8.66 22.08
CA ILE A 123 3.04 9.43 21.40
C ILE A 123 1.76 8.60 21.27
N ALA A 124 1.87 7.31 20.93
CA ALA A 124 0.71 6.45 20.70
C ALA A 124 -0.07 6.13 21.99
N THR A 125 0.61 6.05 23.13
CA THR A 125 0.05 5.52 24.37
C THR A 125 -0.51 6.58 25.31
N ARG A 126 -0.18 7.87 25.14
CA ARG A 126 -0.49 8.92 26.14
C ARG A 126 -1.43 10.04 25.65
N SER A 127 -2.11 10.64 26.63
CA SER A 127 -2.98 11.82 26.55
C SER A 127 -2.52 12.82 27.63
N PRO A 128 -2.47 14.15 27.38
CA PRO A 128 -2.96 14.85 26.19
C PRO A 128 -1.92 14.89 25.07
N ARG A 129 -2.37 14.52 23.87
CA ARG A 129 -1.56 14.46 22.63
C ARG A 129 -1.13 15.84 22.13
N ASP A 130 -1.79 16.89 22.61
CA ASP A 130 -1.53 18.27 22.23
C ASP A 130 -0.09 18.71 22.50
N ARG A 131 0.52 18.19 23.57
CA ARG A 131 1.92 18.49 23.90
C ARG A 131 2.90 18.00 22.84
N PHE A 132 2.55 16.96 22.08
CA PHE A 132 3.43 16.39 21.05
C PHE A 132 3.14 16.93 19.65
N LYS A 133 2.06 17.70 19.43
CA LYS A 133 1.72 18.32 18.13
C LYS A 133 2.89 19.05 17.47
N PRO A 134 3.74 19.79 18.21
CA PRO A 134 4.92 20.44 17.64
C PRO A 134 5.91 19.50 16.93
N LEU A 135 5.84 18.19 17.16
CA LEU A 135 6.72 17.20 16.54
C LEU A 135 6.22 16.73 15.16
N ALA A 136 5.00 17.08 14.75
CA ALA A 136 4.46 16.65 13.45
C ALA A 136 5.33 17.06 12.23
N PRO A 137 5.89 18.28 12.16
CA PRO A 137 6.80 18.66 11.07
C PRO A 137 8.01 17.74 10.95
N LEU A 138 8.60 17.29 12.07
CA LEU A 138 9.73 16.36 12.08
C LEU A 138 9.38 15.04 11.39
N PHE A 139 8.26 14.42 11.76
CA PHE A 139 7.86 13.14 11.19
C PHE A 139 7.48 13.26 9.71
N LEU A 140 6.89 14.38 9.31
CA LEU A 140 6.56 14.65 7.91
C LEU A 140 7.83 14.87 7.08
N ASP A 141 8.80 15.61 7.61
CA ASP A 141 10.09 15.81 6.96
C ASP A 141 10.82 14.48 6.72
N ILE A 142 10.89 13.64 7.76
CA ILE A 142 11.48 12.30 7.67
C ILE A 142 10.71 11.45 6.65
N LEU A 143 9.38 11.49 6.65
CA LEU A 143 8.55 10.72 5.70
C LEU A 143 8.87 11.07 4.24
N VAL A 144 9.06 12.37 3.96
CA VAL A 144 9.28 12.87 2.59
C VAL A 144 10.72 12.68 2.13
N LYS A 145 11.70 12.98 2.99
CA LYS A 145 13.12 13.01 2.62
C LYS A 145 13.81 11.65 2.70
N THR A 146 13.27 10.71 3.47
CA THR A 146 13.91 9.38 3.56
C THR A 146 13.74 8.58 2.27
N PRO A 147 14.76 7.80 1.88
CA PRO A 147 14.65 6.80 0.81
C PRO A 147 13.49 5.84 1.04
N ASP A 148 13.28 4.90 0.12
CA ASP A 148 12.22 3.90 0.26
C ASP A 148 12.52 2.88 1.38
N TRP A 149 12.33 3.33 2.62
CA TRP A 149 12.57 2.62 3.89
C TRP A 149 11.22 2.34 4.56
N PRO A 150 10.58 1.19 4.27
CA PRO A 150 9.20 0.93 4.67
C PRO A 150 9.00 1.01 6.19
N SER A 151 10.00 0.60 6.97
CA SER A 151 9.95 0.60 8.44
C SER A 151 9.90 2.02 9.01
N VAL A 152 10.72 2.92 8.47
CA VAL A 152 10.78 4.33 8.89
C VAL A 152 9.51 5.07 8.48
N ARG A 153 9.05 4.89 7.24
CA ARG A 153 7.81 5.53 6.75
C ARG A 153 6.58 5.09 7.53
N CYS A 154 6.50 3.81 7.86
CA CYS A 154 5.47 3.27 8.74
C CYS A 154 5.45 3.99 10.10
N ARG A 155 6.61 4.19 10.72
CA ARG A 155 6.71 4.90 12.01
C ARG A 155 6.34 6.37 11.91
N CYS A 156 6.77 7.07 10.86
CA CYS A 156 6.38 8.45 10.64
C CYS A 156 4.86 8.59 10.60
N LEU A 157 4.17 7.73 9.85
CA LEU A 157 2.72 7.79 9.74
C LEU A 157 2.00 7.34 11.01
N GLN A 158 2.55 6.37 11.74
CA GLN A 158 2.03 6.02 13.06
C GLN A 158 2.13 7.21 14.03
N ALA A 159 3.27 7.92 14.05
CA ALA A 159 3.43 9.12 14.84
C ALA A 159 2.46 10.20 14.37
N LEU A 160 2.47 10.56 13.08
CA LEU A 160 1.59 11.56 12.49
C LEU A 160 0.11 11.26 12.74
N GLY A 161 -0.37 10.03 12.55
CA GLY A 161 -1.76 9.65 12.82
C GLY A 161 -2.18 9.83 14.29
N ASN A 162 -1.21 9.74 15.22
CA ASN A 162 -1.44 10.00 16.63
C ASN A 162 -1.31 11.49 16.99
N LEU A 163 -0.47 12.25 16.29
CA LEU A 163 -0.26 13.69 16.50
C LEU A 163 -1.28 14.58 15.78
N ALA A 164 -1.83 14.11 14.67
CA ALA A 164 -2.43 15.00 13.69
C ALA A 164 -3.80 15.53 14.10
N ASP A 165 -3.86 16.85 14.13
CA ASP A 165 -5.07 17.66 13.97
C ASP A 165 -5.52 17.68 12.50
N SER A 166 -6.63 18.36 12.20
CA SER A 166 -7.20 18.42 10.86
C SER A 166 -6.23 18.97 9.80
N HIS A 167 -5.25 19.78 10.18
CA HIS A 167 -4.29 20.39 9.26
C HIS A 167 -3.28 19.35 8.75
N TRP A 168 -2.57 18.64 9.63
CA TRP A 168 -1.58 17.62 9.23
C TRP A 168 -2.22 16.42 8.51
N LEU A 169 -3.47 16.07 8.84
CA LEU A 169 -4.21 15.04 8.10
C LEU A 169 -4.52 15.46 6.65
N GLY A 170 -4.73 16.76 6.41
CA GLY A 170 -4.93 17.33 5.07
C GLY A 170 -3.70 17.13 4.19
N ILE A 171 -2.51 17.44 4.71
CA ILE A 171 -1.24 17.25 4.00
C ILE A 171 -1.01 15.78 3.65
N ILE A 172 -1.20 14.86 4.60
CA ILE A 172 -1.03 13.42 4.33
C ILE A 172 -2.05 12.93 3.29
N LYS A 173 -3.28 13.45 3.31
CA LYS A 173 -4.29 13.16 2.28
C LYS A 173 -3.82 13.63 0.90
N GLU A 174 -3.23 14.80 0.78
CA GLU A 174 -2.66 15.28 -0.49
C GLU A 174 -1.51 14.39 -0.97
N LEU A 175 -0.63 13.95 -0.07
CA LEU A 175 0.45 13.01 -0.38
C LEU A 175 -0.08 11.64 -0.87
N LEU A 176 -1.18 11.18 -0.29
CA LEU A 176 -1.86 9.95 -0.71
C LEU A 176 -2.53 10.10 -2.09
N VAL A 177 -3.27 11.20 -2.31
CA VAL A 177 -3.98 11.49 -3.58
C VAL A 177 -2.99 11.67 -4.73
N SER A 178 -1.89 12.36 -4.48
CA SER A 178 -0.80 12.56 -5.46
C SER A 178 0.01 11.30 -5.77
N ARG A 179 -0.28 10.19 -5.08
CA ARG A 179 0.42 8.91 -5.20
C ARG A 179 1.92 9.02 -4.94
N HIS A 180 2.32 9.90 -4.02
CA HIS A 180 3.74 10.13 -3.75
C HIS A 180 4.43 8.85 -3.27
N PRO A 181 5.65 8.52 -3.77
CA PRO A 181 6.38 7.30 -3.39
C PRO A 181 6.51 7.11 -1.87
N ALA A 182 6.64 8.22 -1.11
CA ALA A 182 6.68 8.22 0.35
C ALA A 182 5.49 7.51 1.02
N VAL A 183 4.35 7.45 0.34
CA VAL A 183 3.10 6.93 0.89
C VAL A 183 2.53 5.77 0.04
N THR A 184 2.92 5.64 -1.23
CA THR A 184 2.40 4.60 -2.13
C THR A 184 3.16 3.29 -2.13
N ASN A 185 4.42 3.26 -1.68
CA ASN A 185 5.21 2.03 -1.56
C ASN A 185 5.01 1.29 -0.23
N MET A 186 4.02 1.69 0.56
CA MET A 186 3.79 1.08 1.87
C MET A 186 2.86 -0.11 1.78
N SER A 187 3.10 -1.10 2.65
CA SER A 187 2.18 -2.22 2.77
C SER A 187 0.80 -1.76 3.28
N PRO A 188 -0.30 -2.25 2.70
CA PRO A 188 -1.68 -2.03 3.17
C PRO A 188 -1.88 -2.27 4.68
N TRP A 189 -1.04 -3.12 5.29
CA TRP A 189 -1.03 -3.41 6.72
C TRP A 189 -0.69 -2.21 7.61
N VAL A 190 0.30 -1.39 7.21
CA VAL A 190 0.73 -0.19 7.95
C VAL A 190 -0.42 0.80 8.06
N ILE A 191 -1.16 0.94 6.97
CA ILE A 191 -2.23 1.90 6.89
C ILE A 191 -3.50 1.37 7.58
N GLN A 192 -3.73 0.06 7.57
CA GLN A 192 -4.71 -0.61 8.44
C GLN A 192 -4.41 -0.45 9.94
N GLN A 193 -3.15 -0.45 10.37
CA GLN A 193 -2.77 -0.23 11.78
C GLN A 193 -3.08 1.20 12.24
N VAL A 194 -2.86 2.19 11.38
CA VAL A 194 -3.25 3.60 11.65
C VAL A 194 -4.77 3.74 11.70
N ALA A 195 -5.50 3.04 10.81
CA ALA A 195 -6.96 3.10 10.73
C ALA A 195 -7.70 2.36 11.88
N SER A 196 -7.22 1.18 12.28
CA SER A 196 -7.86 0.31 13.28
C SER A 196 -7.78 0.86 14.71
N ARG A 197 -6.70 1.55 15.07
CA ARG A 197 -6.50 2.10 16.43
C ARG A 197 -7.38 3.30 16.78
N ARG A 198 -8.07 3.92 15.82
CA ARG A 198 -9.08 4.98 16.08
C ARG A 198 -10.51 4.46 16.22
N ARG A 199 -10.84 3.26 15.71
CA ARG A 199 -12.19 2.66 15.90
C ARG A 199 -12.48 2.29 17.36
N THR A 200 -11.45 2.03 18.16
CA THR A 200 -11.60 1.49 19.52
C THR A 200 -11.70 2.55 20.63
N ARG A 201 -11.61 3.86 20.34
CA ARG A 201 -11.69 4.90 21.38
C ARG A 201 -12.53 6.09 20.91
N GLY A 202 -13.79 6.14 21.36
CA GLY A 202 -14.80 7.15 21.05
C GLY A 202 -14.52 8.55 21.62
N GLY A 203 -13.46 9.21 21.14
CA GLY A 203 -13.22 10.64 21.35
C GLY A 203 -13.78 11.47 20.20
N THR A 204 -14.46 12.56 20.54
CA THR A 204 -15.32 13.47 19.74
C THR A 204 -14.67 14.25 18.58
N GLY A 205 -13.65 13.70 17.90
CA GLY A 205 -13.03 14.27 16.69
C GLY A 205 -13.49 13.64 15.38
N THR A 206 -14.79 13.36 15.24
CA THR A 206 -15.38 12.49 14.19
C THR A 206 -15.20 13.01 12.76
N ALA A 207 -15.18 14.32 12.51
CA ALA A 207 -15.10 14.86 11.15
C ALA A 207 -13.71 14.70 10.49
N GLY A 208 -12.62 14.98 11.22
CA GLY A 208 -11.25 14.87 10.69
C GLY A 208 -10.78 13.42 10.53
N ALA A 209 -11.24 12.53 11.41
CA ALA A 209 -10.94 11.10 11.35
C ALA A 209 -11.62 10.40 10.16
N LEU A 210 -12.88 10.76 9.86
CA LEU A 210 -13.60 10.23 8.69
C LEU A 210 -13.03 10.74 7.37
N ALA A 211 -12.54 11.99 7.31
CA ALA A 211 -11.90 12.53 6.12
C ALA A 211 -10.52 11.89 5.82
N TYR A 212 -9.76 11.55 6.87
CA TYR A 212 -8.46 10.87 6.76
C TYR A 212 -8.61 9.38 6.45
N LEU A 213 -9.55 8.69 7.11
CA LEU A 213 -9.92 7.32 6.78
C LEU A 213 -10.52 7.23 5.38
N GLY A 214 -11.36 8.18 4.98
CA GLY A 214 -11.90 8.26 3.63
C GLY A 214 -10.84 8.49 2.56
N ALA A 215 -9.80 9.30 2.84
CA ALA A 215 -8.67 9.49 1.94
C ALA A 215 -7.77 8.26 1.82
N ILE A 216 -7.51 7.60 2.95
CA ILE A 216 -6.77 6.34 3.04
C ILE A 216 -7.53 5.19 2.35
N ASP A 217 -8.85 5.12 2.54
CA ASP A 217 -9.72 4.11 1.94
C ASP A 217 -9.89 4.34 0.43
N LEU A 218 -9.87 5.60 -0.02
CA LEU A 218 -9.84 5.98 -1.44
C LEU A 218 -8.50 5.61 -2.10
N VAL A 219 -7.38 5.68 -1.36
CA VAL A 219 -6.03 5.47 -1.89
C VAL A 219 -5.59 4.00 -1.82
N LEU A 220 -6.11 3.22 -0.87
CA LEU A 220 -5.78 1.80 -0.72
C LEU A 220 -6.88 0.84 -1.14
N GLY A 221 -8.06 1.35 -1.47
CA GLY A 221 -9.23 0.51 -1.77
C GLY A 221 -9.62 -0.42 -0.62
N LEU A 222 -9.10 -0.22 0.60
CA LEU A 222 -9.25 -1.19 1.70
C LEU A 222 -10.67 -1.22 2.27
N ASN A 223 -11.41 -0.10 2.21
CA ASN A 223 -12.87 -0.02 2.41
C ASN A 223 -13.57 0.76 1.29
N ALA A 224 -13.03 0.79 0.07
CA ALA A 224 -13.81 1.32 -1.04
C ALA A 224 -15.08 0.47 -1.15
N THR A 225 -16.20 1.00 -0.69
CA THR A 225 -17.53 0.45 -0.95
C THR A 225 -17.99 0.84 -2.35
N ASN A 226 -17.30 1.80 -2.97
CA ASN A 226 -17.56 2.27 -4.31
C ASN A 226 -16.26 2.42 -5.11
N TYR A 227 -16.21 1.80 -6.28
CA TYR A 227 -15.20 1.98 -7.29
C TYR A 227 -15.79 1.72 -8.67
N LYS A 228 -15.72 2.71 -9.56
CA LYS A 228 -16.14 2.60 -10.96
C LYS A 228 -15.10 3.30 -11.85
N PRO A 229 -14.60 2.66 -12.92
CA PRO A 229 -13.78 3.33 -13.92
C PRO A 229 -14.52 4.52 -14.51
N SER A 230 -13.81 5.62 -14.74
CA SER A 230 -14.40 6.79 -15.41
C SER A 230 -14.79 6.45 -16.85
N GLU A 231 -15.72 7.19 -17.45
CA GLU A 231 -16.11 6.99 -18.85
C GLU A 231 -14.92 7.15 -19.81
N LYS A 232 -14.07 8.15 -19.56
CA LYS A 232 -12.83 8.37 -20.31
C LYS A 232 -11.90 7.16 -20.23
N GLU A 233 -11.77 6.56 -19.04
CA GLU A 233 -10.95 5.37 -18.84
C GLU A 233 -11.54 4.15 -19.56
N LEU A 234 -12.86 3.95 -19.47
CA LEU A 234 -13.55 2.88 -20.20
C LEU A 234 -13.37 3.02 -21.71
N ALA A 235 -13.50 4.23 -22.25
CA ALA A 235 -13.30 4.48 -23.68
C ALA A 235 -11.90 4.05 -24.15
N VAL A 236 -10.85 4.37 -23.38
CA VAL A 236 -9.48 3.94 -23.68
C VAL A 236 -9.33 2.41 -23.62
N ILE A 237 -9.97 1.75 -22.65
CA ILE A 237 -9.96 0.29 -22.56
C ILE A 237 -10.66 -0.32 -23.77
N VAL A 238 -11.84 0.18 -24.13
CA VAL A 238 -12.64 -0.31 -25.27
C VAL A 238 -11.87 -0.16 -26.58
N GLU A 239 -11.25 0.99 -26.80
CA GLU A 239 -10.43 1.23 -28.00
C GLU A 239 -9.29 0.20 -28.10
N LYS A 240 -8.59 -0.08 -27.00
CA LYS A 240 -7.52 -1.09 -26.98
C LYS A 240 -8.06 -2.49 -27.26
N ILE A 241 -9.18 -2.85 -26.65
CA ILE A 241 -9.83 -4.15 -26.90
C ILE A 241 -10.18 -4.28 -28.37
N GLN A 242 -10.85 -3.28 -28.95
CA GLN A 242 -11.26 -3.27 -30.36
C GLN A 242 -10.08 -3.49 -31.31
N ARG A 243 -8.93 -2.87 -31.04
CA ARG A 243 -7.70 -3.10 -31.82
C ARG A 243 -7.16 -4.52 -31.66
N LEU A 244 -7.11 -5.05 -30.43
CA LEU A 244 -6.57 -6.39 -30.18
C LEU A 244 -7.43 -7.51 -30.79
N VAL A 245 -8.76 -7.36 -30.77
CA VAL A 245 -9.67 -8.40 -31.25
C VAL A 245 -9.72 -8.51 -32.77
N GLN A 246 -9.21 -7.50 -33.50
CA GLN A 246 -9.03 -7.57 -34.96
C GLN A 246 -7.96 -8.61 -35.36
N SER A 247 -7.03 -8.91 -34.47
CA SER A 247 -5.96 -9.88 -34.68
C SER A 247 -5.93 -10.91 -33.54
N PRO A 248 -6.92 -11.82 -33.48
CA PRO A 248 -6.98 -12.81 -32.43
C PRO A 248 -5.78 -13.77 -32.52
N PRO A 249 -5.25 -14.23 -31.38
CA PRO A 249 -4.20 -15.24 -31.38
C PRO A 249 -4.76 -16.50 -32.04
N ALA A 250 -4.18 -16.89 -33.18
CA ALA A 250 -4.51 -18.15 -33.83
C ALA A 250 -3.87 -19.31 -33.06
N ASP A 251 -4.59 -20.43 -33.01
CA ASP A 251 -4.05 -21.70 -32.51
C ASP A 251 -3.02 -22.20 -33.55
N ARG A 252 -1.94 -22.83 -33.09
CA ARG A 252 -0.89 -23.39 -33.96
C ARG A 252 -0.71 -24.88 -33.69
N GLU A 253 -0.17 -25.58 -34.68
CA GLU A 253 0.13 -27.01 -34.57
C GLU A 253 1.21 -27.31 -33.52
N ASP A 254 2.14 -26.38 -33.29
CA ASP A 254 3.22 -26.49 -32.30
C ASP A 254 2.82 -26.06 -30.88
N ASP A 255 1.56 -25.68 -30.66
CA ASP A 255 1.08 -25.36 -29.31
C ASP A 255 1.01 -26.64 -28.46
N ARG A 256 1.51 -26.57 -27.22
CA ARG A 256 1.36 -27.68 -26.26
C ARG A 256 -0.10 -27.79 -25.82
N VAL A 257 -0.63 -29.00 -25.81
CA VAL A 257 -2.04 -29.26 -25.50
C VAL A 257 -2.16 -29.99 -24.17
N PHE A 258 -3.12 -29.56 -23.35
CA PHE A 258 -3.52 -30.25 -22.13
C PHE A 258 -5.04 -30.32 -22.02
N TYR A 259 -5.54 -31.25 -21.22
CA TYR A 259 -6.96 -31.51 -21.07
C TYR A 259 -7.42 -31.38 -19.63
N SER A 260 -8.66 -30.97 -19.41
CA SER A 260 -9.28 -30.98 -18.08
C SER A 260 -10.79 -31.22 -18.15
N GLN A 261 -11.30 -31.98 -17.17
CA GLN A 261 -12.74 -32.16 -16.95
C GLN A 261 -13.34 -31.00 -16.12
N ASP A 262 -12.54 -30.44 -15.21
CA ASP A 262 -13.02 -29.46 -14.23
C ASP A 262 -12.95 -28.01 -14.72
N ILE A 263 -13.74 -27.16 -14.06
CA ILE A 263 -13.84 -25.74 -14.26
C ILE A 263 -13.03 -25.05 -13.16
N GLY A 264 -11.80 -24.63 -13.47
CA GLY A 264 -11.24 -23.49 -12.76
C GLY A 264 -12.07 -22.26 -13.13
N TRP A 265 -13.11 -21.93 -12.35
CA TRP A 265 -13.94 -20.72 -12.55
C TRP A 265 -13.13 -19.43 -12.41
N HIS A 266 -11.90 -19.53 -11.91
CA HIS A 266 -10.95 -18.45 -11.88
C HIS A 266 -10.10 -18.49 -13.14
N ASP A 267 -10.70 -17.90 -14.19
CA ASP A 267 -10.03 -16.86 -14.95
C ASP A 267 -8.65 -17.27 -15.49
N GLY A 268 -8.56 -17.60 -16.79
CA GLY A 268 -7.29 -17.90 -17.51
C GLY A 268 -6.14 -16.87 -17.36
N TRP A 269 -6.31 -15.86 -16.51
CA TRP A 269 -5.33 -15.02 -15.87
C TRP A 269 -4.36 -15.77 -14.94
N ILE A 270 -4.76 -16.92 -14.38
CA ILE A 270 -3.89 -17.74 -13.53
C ILE A 270 -3.44 -18.98 -14.33
N PRO A 271 -2.13 -19.15 -14.58
CA PRO A 271 -1.63 -20.38 -15.16
C PRO A 271 -1.73 -21.50 -14.13
N MET A 272 -2.25 -22.65 -14.55
CA MET A 272 -2.36 -23.93 -13.83
C MET A 272 -3.73 -24.19 -13.18
N SER A 273 -4.55 -25.00 -13.88
CA SER A 273 -5.42 -25.93 -13.16
C SER A 273 -4.55 -27.06 -12.61
N ALA A 274 -4.75 -27.46 -11.36
CA ALA A 274 -4.09 -28.63 -10.76
C ALA A 274 -4.49 -29.96 -11.43
N SER A 275 -5.43 -29.94 -12.38
CA SER A 275 -6.06 -31.10 -13.01
C SER A 275 -5.74 -31.25 -14.51
N LEU A 276 -4.67 -30.62 -15.01
CA LEU A 276 -4.29 -30.74 -16.42
C LEU A 276 -3.72 -32.14 -16.72
N GLN A 277 -4.22 -32.76 -17.79
CA GLN A 277 -3.83 -34.09 -18.26
C GLN A 277 -3.20 -33.98 -19.65
N ASP A 278 -2.22 -34.83 -19.95
CA ASP A 278 -1.59 -34.87 -21.29
C ASP A 278 -2.47 -35.59 -22.33
N GLU A 279 -3.41 -36.43 -21.86
CA GLU A 279 -4.36 -37.16 -22.70
C GLU A 279 -5.81 -36.71 -22.46
N PRO A 280 -6.67 -36.75 -23.50
CA PRO A 280 -8.06 -36.37 -23.36
C PRO A 280 -8.81 -37.39 -22.49
N PRO A 281 -9.49 -36.94 -21.42
CA PRO A 281 -10.27 -37.85 -20.60
C PRO A 281 -11.49 -38.37 -21.37
N ASN A 282 -11.85 -39.64 -21.14
CA ASN A 282 -13.05 -40.26 -21.71
C ASN A 282 -14.32 -39.79 -20.97
N VAL A 283 -14.74 -38.55 -21.23
CA VAL A 283 -15.93 -37.93 -20.63
C VAL A 283 -16.69 -37.10 -21.66
N ASN A 284 -17.97 -36.83 -21.36
CA ASN A 284 -18.85 -36.07 -22.25
C ASN A 284 -18.51 -34.58 -22.35
N TYR A 285 -17.61 -34.06 -21.51
CA TYR A 285 -17.26 -32.65 -21.48
C TYR A 285 -15.77 -32.49 -21.19
N VAL A 286 -15.02 -31.94 -22.16
CA VAL A 286 -13.57 -31.77 -22.07
C VAL A 286 -13.19 -30.35 -22.44
N ARG A 287 -12.32 -29.74 -21.64
CA ARG A 287 -11.59 -28.52 -22.04
C ARG A 287 -10.22 -28.88 -22.57
N THR A 288 -9.89 -28.32 -23.71
CA THR A 288 -8.58 -28.41 -24.35
C THR A 288 -7.87 -27.07 -24.21
N TRP A 289 -6.79 -27.06 -23.43
CA TRP A 289 -5.96 -25.89 -23.16
C TRP A 289 -4.76 -25.89 -24.09
N ARG A 290 -4.56 -24.81 -24.85
CA ARG A 290 -3.40 -24.65 -25.72
C ARG A 290 -2.40 -23.68 -25.12
N TYR A 291 -1.14 -24.09 -25.07
CA TYR A 291 -0.03 -23.35 -24.50
C TYR A 291 1.03 -23.03 -25.54
N ARG A 292 1.45 -21.76 -25.59
CA ARG A 292 2.58 -21.30 -26.39
C ARG A 292 3.60 -20.65 -25.49
N ALA A 293 4.86 -21.10 -25.58
CA ALA A 293 5.94 -20.60 -24.72
C ALA A 293 5.57 -20.57 -23.21
N GLY A 294 4.90 -21.63 -22.74
CA GLY A 294 4.46 -21.77 -21.35
C GLY A 294 3.24 -20.93 -20.94
N ARG A 295 2.50 -20.34 -21.89
CA ARG A 295 1.36 -19.46 -21.63
C ARG A 295 0.11 -19.94 -22.34
N VAL A 296 -1.06 -19.83 -21.71
CA VAL A 296 -2.34 -20.23 -22.31
C VAL A 296 -2.71 -19.28 -23.44
N CYS A 297 -2.95 -19.78 -24.65
CA CYS A 297 -3.41 -18.97 -25.78
C CYS A 297 -4.93 -19.09 -25.98
N SER A 298 -5.45 -20.30 -25.88
CA SER A 298 -6.87 -20.58 -26.06
C SER A 298 -7.33 -21.77 -25.22
N VAL A 299 -8.64 -21.79 -24.97
CA VAL A 299 -9.34 -22.91 -24.34
C VAL A 299 -10.50 -23.26 -25.26
N THR A 300 -10.53 -24.51 -25.73
CA THR A 300 -11.64 -25.06 -26.52
C THR A 300 -12.45 -26.01 -25.65
N VAL A 301 -13.75 -26.06 -25.85
CA VAL A 301 -14.63 -27.04 -25.20
C VAL A 301 -15.11 -28.02 -26.25
N THR A 302 -15.04 -29.31 -25.92
CA THR A 302 -15.69 -30.40 -26.64
C THR A 302 -16.74 -30.99 -25.71
N GLU A 303 -17.99 -31.05 -26.18
CA GLU A 303 -19.12 -31.62 -25.45
C GLU A 303 -19.84 -32.65 -26.33
N ALA A 304 -20.21 -33.79 -25.76
CA ALA A 304 -20.91 -34.85 -26.49
C ALA A 304 -22.18 -34.32 -27.18
N GLY A 305 -22.32 -34.60 -28.47
CA GLY A 305 -23.45 -34.11 -29.27
C GLY A 305 -23.35 -32.65 -29.71
N ARG A 306 -22.22 -31.97 -29.48
CA ARG A 306 -21.98 -30.59 -29.94
C ARG A 306 -20.67 -30.48 -30.72
N LEU A 307 -20.64 -29.57 -31.68
CA LEU A 307 -19.40 -29.18 -32.34
C LEU A 307 -18.49 -28.47 -31.33
N PRO A 308 -17.18 -28.76 -31.31
CA PRO A 308 -16.25 -28.05 -30.45
C PRO A 308 -16.28 -26.53 -30.69
N TRP A 309 -16.12 -25.75 -29.64
CA TRP A 309 -16.08 -24.29 -29.75
C TRP A 309 -14.98 -23.70 -28.88
N VAL A 310 -14.46 -22.54 -29.28
CA VAL A 310 -13.51 -21.80 -28.46
C VAL A 310 -14.29 -21.23 -27.28
N GLN A 311 -13.89 -21.53 -26.05
CA GLN A 311 -14.46 -20.91 -24.85
C GLN A 311 -13.73 -19.63 -24.48
N GLN A 312 -12.41 -19.59 -24.67
CA GLN A 312 -11.59 -18.44 -24.27
C GLN A 312 -10.38 -18.22 -25.19
N ARG A 313 -10.02 -16.96 -25.42
CA ARG A 313 -8.73 -16.54 -26.02
C ARG A 313 -8.04 -15.52 -25.13
N LEU A 314 -6.71 -15.52 -25.13
CA LEU A 314 -5.89 -14.64 -24.30
C LEU A 314 -4.82 -13.89 -25.10
N TRP A 315 -4.69 -12.59 -24.83
CA TRP A 315 -3.65 -11.73 -25.37
C TRP A 315 -2.70 -11.33 -24.25
N TYR A 316 -1.45 -11.10 -24.62
CA TYR A 316 -0.37 -10.77 -23.70
C TYR A 316 0.31 -9.47 -24.09
N ASN A 317 0.85 -8.73 -23.12
CA ASN A 317 1.75 -7.62 -23.40
C ASN A 317 3.16 -8.10 -23.75
N SER A 318 4.05 -7.17 -24.08
CA SER A 318 5.46 -7.45 -24.40
C SER A 318 6.25 -8.10 -23.25
N LEU A 319 5.82 -7.90 -22.00
CA LEU A 319 6.42 -8.54 -20.82
C LEU A 319 5.86 -9.95 -20.57
N GLY A 320 4.87 -10.38 -21.37
CA GLY A 320 4.26 -11.70 -21.24
C GLY A 320 3.19 -11.82 -20.17
N ALA A 321 2.69 -10.70 -19.63
CA ALA A 321 1.52 -10.72 -18.75
C ALA A 321 0.23 -10.72 -19.59
N PRO A 322 -0.79 -11.53 -19.25
CA PRO A 322 -2.07 -11.51 -19.97
C PRO A 322 -2.70 -10.12 -19.81
N ILE A 323 -3.28 -9.53 -20.86
CA ILE A 323 -3.89 -8.19 -20.79
C ILE A 323 -5.34 -8.18 -21.24
N LEU A 324 -5.73 -9.17 -22.03
CA LEU A 324 -7.11 -9.35 -22.46
C LEU A 324 -7.43 -10.84 -22.45
N SER A 325 -8.61 -11.15 -21.90
CA SER A 325 -9.25 -12.44 -22.03
C SER A 325 -10.63 -12.25 -22.64
N LEU A 326 -10.89 -12.94 -23.75
CA LEU A 326 -12.18 -12.93 -24.43
C LEU A 326 -12.86 -14.28 -24.26
N ARG A 327 -14.07 -14.28 -23.69
CA ARG A 327 -14.90 -15.48 -23.52
C ARG A 327 -15.93 -15.57 -24.64
N TYR A 328 -16.17 -16.77 -25.14
CA TYR A 328 -17.16 -17.05 -26.18
C TYR A 328 -18.20 -18.07 -25.71
N TYR A 329 -19.38 -18.04 -26.32
CA TYR A 329 -20.42 -19.07 -26.20
C TYR A 329 -20.32 -20.11 -27.32
N PRO A 330 -21.05 -21.25 -27.24
CA PRO A 330 -21.02 -22.32 -28.24
C PRO A 330 -21.22 -21.90 -29.71
N ALA A 331 -21.87 -20.76 -29.96
CA ALA A 331 -22.01 -20.18 -31.29
C ALA A 331 -20.79 -19.35 -31.76
N ASN A 332 -19.63 -19.46 -31.09
CA ASN A 332 -18.45 -18.62 -31.28
C ASN A 332 -18.72 -17.10 -31.19
N GLN A 333 -19.75 -16.73 -30.44
CA GLN A 333 -20.09 -15.33 -30.19
C GLN A 333 -19.35 -14.82 -28.95
N PRO A 334 -18.63 -13.67 -29.04
CA PRO A 334 -18.07 -12.97 -27.89
C PRO A 334 -19.15 -12.73 -26.82
N SER A 335 -18.84 -13.07 -25.57
CA SER A 335 -19.75 -12.91 -24.43
C SER A 335 -19.26 -11.84 -23.47
N TYR A 336 -17.99 -11.96 -23.06
CA TYR A 336 -17.35 -11.06 -22.10
C TYR A 336 -15.92 -10.76 -22.51
N PHE A 337 -15.54 -9.50 -22.37
CA PHE A 337 -14.15 -9.07 -22.38
C PHE A 337 -13.69 -8.86 -20.95
N ARG A 338 -12.48 -9.30 -20.64
CA ARG A 338 -11.81 -9.01 -19.38
C ARG A 338 -10.50 -8.33 -19.70
N TRP A 339 -10.33 -7.11 -19.21
CA TRP A 339 -9.13 -6.29 -19.40
C TRP A 339 -8.34 -6.22 -18.11
N GLY A 340 -7.06 -6.57 -18.14
CA GLY A 340 -6.20 -6.61 -16.97
C GLY A 340 -5.15 -5.51 -16.98
N ASP A 341 -4.99 -4.87 -15.82
CA ASP A 341 -3.93 -3.90 -15.57
C ASP A 341 -2.99 -4.40 -14.48
N TYR A 342 -1.72 -4.06 -14.62
CA TYR A 342 -0.66 -4.47 -13.72
C TYR A 342 -0.05 -3.25 -13.03
N ASP A 343 0.48 -3.46 -11.83
CA ASP A 343 1.28 -2.45 -11.16
C ASP A 343 2.73 -2.41 -11.71
N ARG A 344 3.57 -1.54 -11.14
CA ARG A 344 4.97 -1.41 -11.54
C ARG A 344 5.83 -2.63 -11.18
N ALA A 345 5.38 -3.46 -10.24
CA ALA A 345 6.03 -4.71 -9.88
C ALA A 345 5.59 -5.88 -10.79
N GLY A 346 4.67 -5.63 -11.74
CA GLY A 346 4.15 -6.65 -12.63
C GLY A 346 3.08 -7.54 -12.00
N LEU A 347 2.49 -7.13 -10.87
CA LEU A 347 1.38 -7.86 -10.23
C LEU A 347 0.05 -7.37 -10.78
N LEU A 348 -0.90 -8.29 -11.00
CA LEU A 348 -2.23 -7.98 -11.49
C LEU A 348 -2.94 -7.08 -10.48
N ARG A 349 -3.27 -5.86 -10.88
CA ARG A 349 -3.88 -4.86 -10.00
C ARG A 349 -5.40 -4.81 -10.17
N ARG A 350 -5.89 -4.99 -11.39
CA ARG A 350 -7.29 -4.79 -11.73
C ARG A 350 -7.70 -5.63 -12.92
N VAL A 351 -8.93 -6.16 -12.89
CA VAL A 351 -9.61 -6.74 -14.05
C VAL A 351 -10.95 -6.03 -14.26
N VAL A 352 -11.12 -5.39 -15.41
CA VAL A 352 -12.38 -4.77 -15.84
C VAL A 352 -13.12 -5.76 -16.73
N GLN A 353 -14.33 -6.15 -16.34
CA GLN A 353 -15.18 -7.06 -17.11
C GLN A 353 -16.27 -6.29 -17.86
N LEU A 354 -16.32 -6.46 -19.17
CA LEU A 354 -17.28 -5.85 -20.08
C LEU A 354 -18.10 -6.93 -20.80
N LYS A 355 -19.33 -6.60 -21.21
CA LYS A 355 -20.12 -7.43 -22.13
C LYS A 355 -19.65 -7.23 -23.58
N ALA A 356 -20.23 -7.99 -24.51
CA ALA A 356 -20.02 -7.85 -25.95
C ALA A 356 -20.31 -6.43 -26.50
N ASP A 357 -21.27 -5.72 -25.90
CA ASP A 357 -21.61 -4.32 -26.22
C ASP A 357 -20.71 -3.29 -25.49
N TYR A 358 -19.66 -3.76 -24.82
CA TYR A 358 -18.73 -2.98 -24.01
C TYR A 358 -19.32 -2.34 -22.74
N SER A 359 -20.56 -2.67 -22.37
CA SER A 359 -21.12 -2.24 -21.09
C SER A 359 -20.38 -2.89 -19.92
N LEU A 360 -20.10 -2.09 -18.88
CA LEU A 360 -19.41 -2.54 -17.68
C LEU A 360 -20.27 -3.56 -16.92
N VAL A 361 -19.70 -4.72 -16.59
CA VAL A 361 -20.32 -5.75 -15.75
C VAL A 361 -19.84 -5.62 -14.32
N SER A 362 -18.52 -5.67 -14.14
CA SER A 362 -17.87 -5.61 -12.85
C SER A 362 -16.41 -5.19 -12.99
N VAL A 363 -15.81 -4.83 -11.85
CA VAL A 363 -14.38 -4.61 -11.74
C VAL A 363 -13.84 -5.35 -10.53
N ASN A 364 -12.83 -6.17 -10.74
CA ASN A 364 -12.09 -6.82 -9.67
C ASN A 364 -10.83 -6.01 -9.39
N VAL A 365 -10.64 -5.57 -8.15
CA VAL A 365 -9.42 -4.91 -7.70
C VAL A 365 -8.66 -5.87 -6.79
N TYR A 366 -7.37 -6.03 -7.10
CA TYR A 366 -6.48 -6.99 -6.48
C TYR A 366 -5.50 -6.25 -5.58
N ASP A 367 -5.41 -6.71 -4.34
CA ASP A 367 -4.40 -6.33 -3.37
C ASP A 367 -3.54 -7.55 -3.10
N ASN A 368 -2.38 -7.59 -3.75
CA ASN A 368 -1.47 -8.73 -3.72
C ASN A 368 -0.30 -8.45 -2.78
N GLY A 369 0.00 -9.42 -1.92
CA GLY A 369 1.31 -9.56 -1.29
C GLY A 369 2.38 -9.95 -2.32
N PRO A 370 3.65 -9.85 -1.95
CA PRO A 370 4.75 -10.26 -2.81
C PRO A 370 4.57 -11.70 -3.31
N LYS A 371 4.75 -11.92 -4.62
CA LYS A 371 4.60 -13.24 -5.26
C LYS A 371 3.22 -13.90 -5.04
N TYR A 372 2.16 -13.10 -4.85
CA TYR A 372 0.78 -13.60 -4.60
C TYR A 372 0.64 -14.49 -3.35
N CYS A 373 1.56 -14.40 -2.37
CA CYS A 373 1.46 -15.19 -1.12
C CYS A 373 0.19 -14.89 -0.31
N ARG A 374 -0.37 -13.70 -0.53
CA ARG A 374 -1.67 -13.26 -0.05
C ARG A 374 -2.32 -12.44 -1.14
N THR A 375 -3.60 -12.68 -1.42
CA THR A 375 -4.35 -11.86 -2.37
C THR A 375 -5.71 -11.53 -1.79
N VAL A 376 -6.09 -10.26 -1.82
CA VAL A 376 -7.47 -9.82 -1.53
C VAL A 376 -8.07 -9.29 -2.82
N VAL A 377 -9.16 -9.91 -3.26
CA VAL A 377 -9.92 -9.49 -4.43
C VAL A 377 -11.19 -8.81 -3.96
N ARG A 378 -11.45 -7.61 -4.47
CA ARG A 378 -12.68 -6.86 -4.24
C ARG A 378 -13.43 -6.73 -5.55
N GLU A 379 -14.64 -7.27 -5.59
CA GLU A 379 -15.50 -7.18 -6.77
C GLU A 379 -16.46 -6.01 -6.63
N PHE A 380 -16.42 -5.09 -7.59
CA PHE A 380 -17.35 -3.97 -7.72
C PHE A 380 -18.29 -4.23 -8.88
N GLY A 381 -19.59 -4.04 -8.69
CA GLY A 381 -20.58 -4.16 -9.77
C GLY A 381 -20.50 -3.01 -10.78
N ALA A 382 -21.34 -3.06 -11.82
CA ALA A 382 -21.45 -2.03 -12.85
C ALA A 382 -21.73 -0.61 -12.30
N GLN A 383 -22.46 -0.51 -11.19
CA GLN A 383 -22.75 0.75 -10.50
C GLN A 383 -21.58 1.24 -9.64
N GLY A 384 -20.50 0.46 -9.58
CA GLY A 384 -19.34 0.69 -8.76
C GLY A 384 -19.46 0.21 -7.32
N ARG A 385 -20.61 -0.32 -6.88
CA ARG A 385 -20.77 -0.79 -5.49
C ARG A 385 -20.02 -2.10 -5.25
N LEU A 386 -19.34 -2.20 -4.13
CA LEU A 386 -18.68 -3.42 -3.66
C LEU A 386 -19.71 -4.52 -3.47
N ARG A 387 -19.48 -5.67 -4.10
CA ARG A 387 -20.33 -6.85 -4.03
C ARG A 387 -19.74 -7.93 -3.16
N SER A 388 -18.46 -8.21 -3.34
CA SER A 388 -17.81 -9.32 -2.65
C SER A 388 -16.35 -9.03 -2.32
N ILE A 389 -15.84 -9.73 -1.31
CA ILE A 389 -14.43 -9.74 -0.97
C ILE A 389 -13.98 -11.19 -0.86
N THR A 390 -12.99 -11.58 -1.66
CA THR A 390 -12.32 -12.88 -1.58
C THR A 390 -10.90 -12.70 -1.05
N ARG A 391 -10.51 -13.52 -0.08
CA ARG A 391 -9.18 -13.49 0.55
C ARG A 391 -8.51 -14.84 0.37
N TYR A 392 -7.34 -14.82 -0.24
CA TYR A 392 -6.43 -15.93 -0.39
C TYR A 392 -5.27 -15.69 0.56
N ALA A 393 -5.12 -16.53 1.58
CA ALA A 393 -4.00 -16.49 2.51
C ALA A 393 -3.81 -17.86 3.15
N ASP A 394 -2.56 -18.28 3.33
CA ASP A 394 -2.20 -19.49 4.10
C ASP A 394 -2.98 -20.75 3.65
N SER A 395 -3.10 -20.95 2.34
CA SER A 395 -3.86 -22.06 1.71
C SER A 395 -5.37 -22.09 2.05
N LYS A 396 -5.93 -20.97 2.52
CA LYS A 396 -7.36 -20.81 2.78
C LYS A 396 -7.95 -19.76 1.86
N VAL A 397 -9.17 -20.03 1.40
CA VAL A 397 -9.99 -19.07 0.67
C VAL A 397 -11.16 -18.65 1.54
N THR A 398 -11.24 -17.36 1.86
CA THR A 398 -12.38 -16.78 2.58
C THR A 398 -13.16 -15.85 1.66
N TYR A 399 -14.46 -16.06 1.55
CA TYR A 399 -15.37 -15.26 0.76
C TYR A 399 -16.33 -14.48 1.67
N THR A 400 -16.64 -13.25 1.30
CA THR A 400 -17.63 -12.42 1.98
C THR A 400 -18.52 -11.78 0.92
N ASP A 401 -19.81 -12.08 0.95
CA ASP A 401 -20.82 -11.36 0.17
C ASP A 401 -21.24 -10.12 0.96
N VAL A 402 -20.79 -8.96 0.48
CA VAL A 402 -21.04 -7.67 1.13
C VAL A 402 -22.47 -7.19 0.87
N THR A 403 -23.12 -7.64 -0.21
CA THR A 403 -24.49 -7.20 -0.53
C THR A 403 -25.54 -7.78 0.39
N ARG A 404 -25.22 -8.87 1.10
CA ARG A 404 -26.13 -9.59 1.98
C ARG A 404 -25.79 -9.43 3.47
N ASP A 405 -24.86 -8.53 3.81
CA ASP A 405 -24.26 -8.42 5.15
C ASP A 405 -23.84 -9.80 5.72
N ALA A 406 -23.39 -10.70 4.83
CA ALA A 406 -23.12 -12.07 5.20
C ALA A 406 -21.78 -12.18 5.95
N ALA A 407 -21.75 -13.00 7.00
CA ALA A 407 -20.49 -13.35 7.66
C ALA A 407 -19.52 -14.03 6.67
N PRO A 408 -18.19 -13.82 6.81
CA PRO A 408 -17.21 -14.51 5.99
C PRO A 408 -17.34 -16.03 6.08
N LYS A 409 -17.30 -16.70 4.93
CA LYS A 409 -17.33 -18.16 4.82
C LYS A 409 -16.01 -18.66 4.25
N VAL A 410 -15.51 -19.78 4.78
CA VAL A 410 -14.40 -20.52 4.17
C VAL A 410 -14.97 -21.33 3.02
N VAL A 411 -14.39 -21.23 1.83
CA VAL A 411 -14.92 -21.82 0.58
C VAL A 411 -13.98 -22.89 0.02
N ASN A 412 -13.13 -23.47 0.88
CA ASN A 412 -12.13 -24.46 0.46
C ASN A 412 -12.75 -25.59 -0.37
#